data_AF-A0A485NIE2-F1
#
_entry.id   AF-A0A485NIE2-F1
#
_cell.length_a   1.000
_cell.length_b   1.000
_cell.length_c   1.000
_cell.angle_alpha   90.00
_cell.angle_beta   90.00
_cell.angle_gamma   90.00
#
_symmetry.space_group_name_H-M   'P 1'
#
loop_
_entity.id
_entity.type
_entity.pdbx_description
1 polymer ?
#
loop_
_entity_poly.entity_id
_entity_poly.type
_entity_poly.pdbx_seq_one_letter_code
_entity_poly.pdbx_strand_id
1 'polypeptide(L)'
;MRLLDFSYEQYQKALRQSAGAVVIILPRAMAAVPQDVIRQFMETEPEMLAMETVVPVYFAVEDEALLSIYEQTQAASAAQGSASAAEVLLHTATANGFQMVTSGVQSKAVSDWLITSVEGRLTGLGGEDLPTIVIVAHYDAFGVAPWLSHGADSNGSGISVLLELARLFSRLYTYKRTHAAYNLLFFASGGGKFNYQGTKRWLEDNLDHTDSSLLQDNVAFVLCLDTVGRGDSLHLHVSKPPREGTLQHAFLRELETVGARARARCRPGVSGPARARCLAQIQQEQLDSVMDWLTNQPRAAQLVDKDGTFLSTLEHYLSRYLKEVKQHHIKADKRDPEFVFYDQLKQVMNAYRVKPAIFDLLLAVCIGAYLGMAYTAVQHFDLLYRTVQRLLVKAKTQ
;
A
#
# COMPACT_ATOMS: atom_id res chain seq x y z
N MET A 1 -3.27 -5.91 -16.81
CA MET A 1 -3.36 -7.21 -16.12
C MET A 1 -4.33 -7.04 -14.96
N ARG A 2 -5.28 -7.95 -14.75
CA ARG A 2 -6.13 -7.92 -13.54
C ARG A 2 -5.38 -8.52 -12.37
N LEU A 3 -5.66 -8.04 -11.15
CA LEU A 3 -5.04 -8.58 -9.93
C LEU A 3 -5.34 -10.07 -9.74
N LEU A 4 -6.56 -10.51 -10.11
CA LEU A 4 -6.98 -11.92 -10.00
C LEU A 4 -6.17 -12.87 -10.89
N ASP A 5 -5.69 -12.37 -12.04
CA ASP A 5 -4.88 -13.14 -12.98
C ASP A 5 -3.39 -12.83 -12.82
N PHE A 6 -3.01 -12.13 -11.74
CA PHE A 6 -1.65 -11.70 -11.55
C PHE A 6 -0.73 -12.89 -11.25
N SER A 7 0.35 -13.00 -12.03
CA SER A 7 1.46 -13.89 -11.76
C SER A 7 2.76 -13.13 -11.97
N TYR A 8 3.71 -13.35 -11.07
CA TYR A 8 5.02 -12.72 -11.15
C TYR A 8 5.76 -13.04 -12.46
N GLU A 9 5.59 -14.25 -12.99
CA GLU A 9 6.17 -14.63 -14.29
C GLU A 9 5.56 -13.84 -15.45
N GLN A 10 4.25 -13.64 -15.43
CA GLN A 10 3.57 -12.85 -16.46
C GLN A 10 3.98 -11.38 -16.38
N TYR A 11 4.15 -10.86 -15.16
CA TYR A 11 4.63 -9.51 -14.93
C TYR A 11 6.06 -9.33 -15.47
N GLN A 12 6.98 -10.25 -15.16
CA GLN A 12 8.33 -10.25 -15.73
C GLN A 12 8.32 -10.36 -17.26
N LYS A 13 7.43 -11.18 -17.82
CA LYS A 13 7.27 -11.29 -19.28
C LYS A 13 6.79 -9.99 -19.90
N ALA A 14 5.83 -9.30 -19.29
CA ALA A 14 5.32 -8.01 -19.75
C ALA A 14 6.43 -6.94 -19.78
N LEU A 15 7.31 -6.94 -18.77
CA LEU A 15 8.46 -6.04 -18.72
C LEU A 15 9.51 -6.35 -19.79
N ARG A 16 9.80 -7.63 -20.04
CA ARG A 16 10.74 -8.06 -21.10
C ARG A 16 10.23 -7.79 -22.52
N GLN A 17 8.92 -7.74 -22.71
CA GLN A 17 8.29 -7.48 -24.00
C GLN A 17 8.30 -6.00 -24.41
N SER A 18 9.06 -5.14 -23.69
CA SER A 18 9.15 -3.70 -23.94
C SER A 18 7.77 -3.02 -24.00
N ALA A 19 6.86 -3.41 -23.11
CA ALA A 19 5.59 -2.73 -22.96
C ALA A 19 5.83 -1.25 -22.61
N GLY A 20 5.07 -0.33 -23.22
CA GLY A 20 5.19 1.10 -22.92
C GLY A 20 4.76 1.47 -21.49
N ALA A 21 3.87 0.68 -20.91
CA ALA A 21 3.44 0.75 -19.51
C ALA A 21 2.79 -0.57 -19.10
N VAL A 22 2.82 -0.91 -17.81
CA VAL A 22 2.07 -2.03 -17.24
C VAL A 22 0.97 -1.47 -16.35
N VAL A 23 -0.29 -1.77 -16.65
CA VAL A 23 -1.43 -1.39 -15.81
C VAL A 23 -1.93 -2.61 -15.06
N ILE A 24 -1.88 -2.55 -13.72
CA ILE A 24 -2.45 -3.53 -12.80
C ILE A 24 -3.81 -3.01 -12.36
N ILE A 25 -4.85 -3.74 -12.72
CA ILE A 25 -6.25 -3.41 -12.49
C ILE A 25 -6.68 -4.05 -11.17
N LEU A 26 -7.06 -3.21 -10.21
CA LEU A 26 -7.46 -3.58 -8.85
C LEU A 26 -8.99 -3.56 -8.72
N PRO A 27 -9.62 -4.57 -8.12
CA PRO A 27 -11.06 -4.58 -7.94
C PRO A 27 -11.53 -3.45 -7.03
N ARG A 28 -12.75 -2.94 -7.28
CA ARG A 28 -13.35 -1.87 -6.47
C ARG A 28 -13.44 -2.23 -4.99
N ALA A 29 -13.76 -3.49 -4.70
CA ALA A 29 -13.82 -4.02 -3.35
C ALA A 29 -12.72 -5.07 -3.16
N MET A 30 -11.64 -4.70 -2.48
CA MET A 30 -10.56 -5.63 -2.11
C MET A 30 -11.05 -6.77 -1.21
N ALA A 31 -12.12 -6.54 -0.44
CA ALA A 31 -12.76 -7.57 0.38
C ALA A 31 -13.36 -8.73 -0.45
N ALA A 32 -13.68 -8.50 -1.73
CA ALA A 32 -14.21 -9.53 -2.62
C ALA A 32 -13.11 -10.44 -3.19
N VAL A 33 -11.83 -10.07 -3.04
CA VAL A 33 -10.71 -10.87 -3.55
C VAL A 33 -10.45 -12.05 -2.63
N PRO A 34 -10.29 -13.28 -3.18
CA PRO A 34 -9.90 -14.44 -2.38
C PRO A 34 -8.60 -14.18 -1.61
N GLN A 35 -8.58 -14.57 -0.33
CA GLN A 35 -7.43 -14.35 0.55
C GLN A 35 -6.15 -15.01 0.04
N ASP A 36 -6.27 -16.13 -0.70
CA ASP A 36 -5.11 -16.82 -1.27
C ASP A 36 -4.41 -15.99 -2.34
N VAL A 37 -5.17 -15.27 -3.18
CA VAL A 37 -4.61 -14.36 -4.20
C VAL A 37 -3.91 -13.18 -3.53
N ILE A 38 -4.51 -12.62 -2.47
CA ILE A 38 -3.89 -11.53 -1.70
C ILE A 38 -2.58 -12.01 -1.06
N ARG A 39 -2.56 -13.21 -0.47
CA ARG A 39 -1.35 -13.80 0.13
C ARG A 39 -0.26 -14.02 -0.90
N GLN A 40 -0.60 -14.62 -2.04
CA GLN A 40 0.34 -14.81 -3.13
C GLN A 40 0.91 -13.48 -3.63
N PHE A 41 0.07 -12.46 -3.76
CA PHE A 41 0.52 -11.12 -4.13
C PHE A 41 1.48 -10.54 -3.08
N MET A 42 1.13 -10.61 -1.79
CA MET A 42 1.98 -10.14 -0.68
C MET A 42 3.32 -10.86 -0.60
N GLU A 43 3.40 -12.13 -0.99
CA GLU A 43 4.67 -12.87 -1.07
C GLU A 43 5.55 -12.37 -2.21
N THR A 44 4.95 -11.99 -3.35
CA THR A 44 5.67 -11.48 -4.53
C THR A 44 5.95 -9.98 -4.49
N GLU A 45 5.24 -9.20 -3.67
CA GLU A 45 5.34 -7.74 -3.59
C GLU A 45 6.77 -7.25 -3.27
N PRO A 46 7.52 -7.84 -2.32
CA PRO A 46 8.90 -7.45 -2.06
C PRO A 46 9.82 -7.64 -3.27
N GLU A 47 9.60 -8.71 -4.05
CA GLU A 47 10.37 -8.98 -5.27
C GLU A 47 10.03 -7.98 -6.38
N MET A 48 8.77 -7.54 -6.46
CA MET A 48 8.37 -6.46 -7.39
C MET A 48 9.04 -5.14 -7.03
N LEU A 49 9.12 -4.80 -5.74
CA LEU A 49 9.75 -3.58 -5.23
C LEU A 49 11.26 -3.57 -5.40
N ALA A 50 11.91 -4.73 -5.26
CA ALA A 50 13.36 -4.86 -5.42
C ALA A 50 13.82 -4.83 -6.90
N MET A 51 12.90 -5.06 -7.84
CA MET A 51 13.22 -5.11 -9.26
C MET A 51 13.30 -3.70 -9.86
N GLU A 52 14.45 -3.37 -10.46
CA GLU A 52 14.63 -2.13 -11.20
C GLU A 52 13.96 -2.23 -12.57
N THR A 53 13.02 -1.31 -12.86
CA THR A 53 12.30 -1.29 -14.14
C THR A 53 12.21 0.12 -14.70
N VAL A 54 12.47 0.26 -16.00
CA VAL A 54 12.26 1.52 -16.74
C VAL A 54 10.81 1.71 -17.20
N VAL A 55 10.03 0.62 -17.23
CA VAL A 55 8.63 0.64 -17.65
C VAL A 55 7.76 1.09 -16.47
N PRO A 56 6.92 2.12 -16.62
CA PRO A 56 6.05 2.56 -15.54
C PRO A 56 4.96 1.52 -15.26
N VAL A 57 4.75 1.25 -13.97
CA VAL A 57 3.73 0.32 -13.48
C VAL A 57 2.65 1.13 -12.75
N TYR A 58 1.43 1.09 -13.29
CA TYR A 58 0.30 1.82 -12.74
C TYR A 58 -0.66 0.87 -12.04
N PHE A 59 -1.10 1.25 -10.84
CA PHE A 59 -2.19 0.60 -10.13
C PHE A 59 -3.46 1.43 -10.33
N ALA A 60 -4.48 0.84 -10.96
CA ALA A 60 -5.74 1.51 -11.26
C ALA A 60 -6.90 0.72 -10.67
N VAL A 61 -7.81 1.40 -9.97
CA VAL A 61 -9.06 0.79 -9.50
C VAL A 61 -9.97 0.54 -10.69
N GLU A 62 -10.69 -0.57 -10.66
CA GLU A 62 -11.62 -1.00 -11.69
C GLU A 62 -12.68 0.08 -11.99
N ASP A 63 -12.76 0.42 -13.26
CA ASP A 63 -13.79 1.28 -13.82
C ASP A 63 -14.36 0.64 -15.08
N GLU A 64 -15.63 0.89 -15.37
CA GLU A 64 -16.33 0.31 -16.53
C GLU A 64 -15.62 0.64 -17.84
N ALA A 65 -15.11 1.87 -17.96
CA ALA A 65 -14.32 2.29 -19.11
C ALA A 65 -13.01 1.50 -19.21
N LEU A 66 -12.29 1.30 -18.10
CA LEU A 66 -11.03 0.56 -18.08
C LEU A 66 -11.23 -0.93 -18.41
N LEU A 67 -12.32 -1.53 -17.93
CA LEU A 67 -12.70 -2.90 -18.26
C LEU A 67 -13.01 -3.04 -19.75
N SER A 68 -13.74 -2.08 -20.34
CA SER A 68 -14.02 -2.09 -21.78
C SER A 68 -12.74 -2.01 -22.62
N ILE A 69 -11.75 -1.21 -22.20
CA ILE A 69 -10.44 -1.12 -22.86
C ILE A 69 -9.68 -2.44 -22.72
N TYR A 70 -9.71 -3.06 -21.55
CA TYR A 70 -9.07 -4.35 -21.30
C TYR A 70 -9.64 -5.45 -22.20
N GLU A 71 -10.97 -5.58 -22.27
CA GLU A 71 -11.64 -6.57 -23.12
C GLU A 71 -11.39 -6.33 -24.61
N GLN A 72 -11.43 -5.07 -25.07
CA GLN A 72 -11.09 -4.73 -26.45
C GLN A 72 -9.63 -5.07 -26.79
N THR A 73 -8.71 -4.82 -25.87
CA THR A 73 -7.28 -5.14 -26.06
C THR A 73 -7.06 -6.64 -26.09
N GLN A 74 -7.74 -7.39 -25.21
CA GLN A 74 -7.65 -8.86 -25.17
C GLN A 74 -8.23 -9.50 -26.44
N ALA A 75 -9.38 -9.02 -26.91
CA ALA A 75 -9.99 -9.47 -28.16
C ALA A 75 -9.08 -9.19 -29.37
N ALA A 76 -8.46 -8.01 -29.41
CA ALA A 76 -7.50 -7.64 -30.47
C ALA A 76 -6.26 -8.55 -30.46
N SER A 77 -5.70 -8.85 -29.27
CA SER A 77 -4.55 -9.75 -29.14
C SER A 77 -4.88 -11.20 -29.54
N ALA A 78 -6.08 -11.69 -29.21
CA ALA A 78 -6.52 -13.04 -29.59
C ALA A 78 -6.71 -13.17 -31.12
N ALA A 79 -7.22 -12.13 -31.78
CA ALA A 79 -7.44 -12.11 -33.23
C ALA A 79 -6.12 -12.17 -34.03
N GLN A 80 -5.02 -11.61 -33.52
CA GLN A 80 -3.71 -11.63 -34.19
C GLN A 80 -3.08 -13.03 -34.30
N GLY A 81 -3.48 -13.97 -33.45
CA GLY A 81 -2.89 -15.32 -33.41
C GLY A 81 -3.44 -16.32 -34.44
N SER A 82 -4.55 -16.01 -35.13
CA SER A 82 -5.27 -16.98 -35.99
C SER A 82 -5.63 -16.51 -37.41
N ALA A 83 -5.38 -15.24 -37.74
CA ALA A 83 -5.85 -14.63 -38.98
C ALA A 83 -4.77 -14.55 -40.09
N SER A 84 -5.22 -14.48 -41.34
CA SER A 84 -4.34 -14.30 -42.51
C SER A 84 -3.63 -12.94 -42.48
N ALA A 85 -2.46 -12.80 -43.14
CA ALA A 85 -1.67 -11.56 -43.10
C ALA A 85 -2.45 -10.30 -43.55
N ALA A 86 -3.36 -10.44 -44.52
CA ALA A 86 -4.22 -9.34 -44.98
C ALA A 86 -5.30 -8.96 -43.94
N GLU A 87 -5.83 -9.96 -43.25
CA GLU A 87 -6.83 -9.79 -42.19
C GLU A 87 -6.19 -9.21 -40.92
N VAL A 88 -4.97 -9.63 -40.57
CA VAL A 88 -4.16 -8.99 -39.52
C VAL A 88 -3.91 -7.52 -39.83
N LEU A 89 -3.56 -7.17 -41.07
CA LEU A 89 -3.37 -5.77 -41.47
C LEU A 89 -4.67 -4.96 -41.42
N LEU A 90 -5.78 -5.53 -41.88
CA LEU A 90 -7.10 -4.88 -41.83
C LEU A 90 -7.55 -4.66 -40.37
N HIS A 91 -7.44 -5.69 -39.53
CA HIS A 91 -7.75 -5.59 -38.11
C HIS A 91 -6.84 -4.59 -37.42
N THR A 92 -5.55 -4.56 -37.71
CA THR A 92 -4.62 -3.57 -37.11
C THR A 92 -4.91 -2.14 -37.59
N ALA A 93 -5.36 -1.96 -38.83
CA ALA A 93 -5.77 -0.66 -39.35
C ALA A 93 -7.07 -0.14 -38.72
N THR A 94 -7.98 -1.05 -38.38
CA THR A 94 -9.25 -0.73 -37.69
C THR A 94 -9.18 -0.83 -36.17
N ALA A 95 -8.07 -1.36 -35.63
CA ALA A 95 -7.89 -1.59 -34.21
C ALA A 95 -7.83 -0.27 -33.47
N ASN A 96 -8.43 -0.25 -32.29
CA ASN A 96 -8.38 0.91 -31.43
C ASN A 96 -7.03 0.91 -30.70
N GLY A 97 -6.12 1.77 -31.15
CA GLY A 97 -4.95 2.11 -30.34
C GLY A 97 -5.41 2.94 -29.15
N PHE A 98 -5.04 2.54 -27.93
CA PHE A 98 -5.26 3.36 -26.75
C PHE A 98 -3.93 3.92 -26.28
N GLN A 99 -3.86 5.25 -26.16
CA GLN A 99 -2.74 5.93 -25.53
C GLN A 99 -3.18 6.41 -24.16
N MET A 100 -2.53 5.87 -23.13
CA MET A 100 -2.74 6.29 -21.75
C MET A 100 -1.75 7.39 -21.41
N VAL A 101 -2.25 8.51 -20.90
CA VAL A 101 -1.45 9.66 -20.50
C VAL A 101 -1.84 10.04 -19.08
N THR A 102 -0.85 10.14 -18.19
CA THR A 102 -1.08 10.67 -16.85
C THR A 102 -1.10 12.19 -16.91
N SER A 103 -2.09 12.79 -16.25
CA SER A 103 -2.32 14.24 -16.26
C SER A 103 -1.45 14.99 -15.23
N GLY A 104 -0.61 14.26 -14.50
CA GLY A 104 0.17 14.78 -13.38
C GLY A 104 1.48 15.43 -13.79
N VAL A 105 2.02 16.27 -12.92
CA VAL A 105 3.42 16.71 -13.01
C VAL A 105 4.35 15.53 -12.74
N GLN A 106 5.57 15.58 -13.26
CA GLN A 106 6.58 14.56 -12.92
C GLN A 106 6.86 14.57 -11.43
N SER A 107 7.03 13.38 -10.85
CA SER A 107 7.35 13.20 -9.43
C SER A 107 8.69 13.86 -9.11
N LYS A 108 8.71 14.63 -8.02
CA LYS A 108 9.88 15.34 -7.49
C LYS A 108 10.20 14.80 -6.10
N ALA A 109 11.50 14.79 -5.81
CA ALA A 109 12.00 14.48 -4.47
C ALA A 109 11.57 15.58 -3.48
N VAL A 110 11.01 15.15 -2.35
CA VAL A 110 10.62 15.99 -1.22
C VAL A 110 11.73 15.87 -0.17
N SER A 111 12.50 16.94 0.03
CA SER A 111 13.67 16.94 0.92
C SER A 111 13.35 17.31 2.38
N ASP A 112 12.22 17.96 2.64
CA ASP A 112 11.88 18.52 3.97
C ASP A 112 10.65 17.83 4.60
N TRP A 113 10.47 16.54 4.33
CA TRP A 113 9.39 15.76 4.95
C TRP A 113 9.71 15.38 6.39
N LEU A 114 8.75 15.57 7.29
CA LEU A 114 8.89 15.27 8.71
C LEU A 114 8.16 13.97 9.04
N ILE A 115 8.90 12.98 9.51
CA ILE A 115 8.35 11.78 10.13
C ILE A 115 8.16 12.09 11.62
N THR A 116 6.91 12.10 12.07
CA THR A 116 6.59 12.30 13.48
C THR A 116 6.57 10.95 14.22
N SER A 117 6.80 10.95 15.52
CA SER A 117 6.57 9.81 16.41
C SER A 117 5.92 10.33 17.68
N VAL A 118 5.09 9.52 18.34
CA VAL A 118 4.33 9.95 19.52
C VAL A 118 4.74 9.12 20.71
N GLU A 119 5.10 9.79 21.80
CA GLU A 119 5.47 9.18 23.08
C GLU A 119 4.46 9.58 24.15
N GLY A 120 4.12 8.67 25.06
CA GLY A 120 3.32 8.98 26.26
C GLY A 120 3.74 8.14 27.46
N ARG A 121 3.56 8.68 28.67
CA ARG A 121 4.12 8.09 29.90
C ARG A 121 3.07 7.83 30.98
N LEU A 122 3.29 6.78 31.76
CA LEU A 122 2.65 6.54 33.06
C LEU A 122 3.73 6.36 34.12
N THR A 123 3.69 7.23 35.13
CA THR A 123 4.62 7.20 36.25
C THR A 123 4.18 6.21 37.32
N GLY A 124 5.12 5.43 37.84
CA GLY A 124 4.97 4.48 38.93
C GLY A 124 4.89 5.16 40.29
N LEU A 125 4.54 4.40 41.33
CA LEU A 125 4.27 4.95 42.68
C LEU A 125 5.52 5.61 43.31
N GLY A 126 6.70 5.16 42.90
CA GLY A 126 8.01 5.62 43.37
C GLY A 126 8.63 6.73 42.54
N GLY A 127 7.89 7.37 41.63
CA GLY A 127 8.39 8.48 40.82
C GLY A 127 9.29 8.05 39.65
N GLU A 128 10.13 8.98 39.19
CA GLU A 128 10.94 8.82 37.98
C GLU A 128 12.13 7.88 38.14
N ASP A 129 12.59 7.65 39.37
CA ASP A 129 13.72 6.78 39.70
C ASP A 129 13.41 5.28 39.54
N LEU A 130 12.15 4.94 39.32
CA LEU A 130 11.74 3.56 39.09
C LEU A 130 12.14 3.08 37.69
N PRO A 131 12.44 1.77 37.55
CA PRO A 131 12.70 1.17 36.26
C PRO A 131 11.53 1.37 35.29
N THR A 132 11.86 1.78 34.06
CA THR A 132 10.92 2.06 32.97
C THR A 132 10.87 0.87 32.01
N ILE A 133 9.65 0.46 31.65
CA ILE A 133 9.39 -0.50 30.59
C ILE A 133 8.85 0.28 29.39
N VAL A 134 9.47 0.08 28.23
CA VAL A 134 9.11 0.78 26.99
C VAL A 134 8.30 -0.18 26.13
N ILE A 135 7.08 0.20 25.76
CA ILE A 135 6.21 -0.54 24.85
C ILE A 135 6.19 0.22 23.52
N VAL A 136 6.73 -0.41 22.48
CA VAL A 136 6.92 0.20 21.16
C VAL A 136 6.04 -0.48 20.14
N ALA A 137 5.39 0.30 19.28
CA ALA A 137 4.81 -0.18 18.03
C ALA A 137 5.06 0.87 16.94
N HIS A 138 5.16 0.45 15.67
CA HIS A 138 5.20 1.40 14.56
C HIS A 138 3.83 1.48 13.91
N TYR A 139 3.40 2.67 13.52
CA TYR A 139 2.08 2.84 12.90
C TYR A 139 2.12 2.84 11.38
N ASP A 140 3.31 2.92 10.78
CA ASP A 140 3.44 3.01 9.33
C ASP A 140 3.21 1.66 8.65
N ALA A 141 2.67 1.74 7.45
CA ALA A 141 2.57 0.65 6.49
C ALA A 141 3.32 1.02 5.21
N PHE A 142 3.83 0.03 4.50
CA PHE A 142 4.51 0.23 3.23
C PHE A 142 4.05 -0.85 2.26
N GLY A 143 3.93 -0.49 0.99
CA GLY A 143 3.54 -1.36 -0.09
C GLY A 143 3.90 -0.74 -1.43
N VAL A 144 3.75 -1.50 -2.51
CA VAL A 144 4.10 -1.09 -3.87
C VAL A 144 3.35 0.16 -4.32
N ALA A 145 2.13 0.35 -3.80
CA ALA A 145 1.35 1.57 -3.95
C ALA A 145 1.13 2.23 -2.57
N PRO A 146 1.90 3.28 -2.22
CA PRO A 146 1.79 3.95 -0.93
C PRO A 146 0.38 4.45 -0.60
N TRP A 147 -0.36 4.92 -1.61
CA TRP A 147 -1.75 5.39 -1.48
C TRP A 147 -2.74 4.29 -1.04
N LEU A 148 -2.40 3.03 -1.27
CA LEU A 148 -3.23 1.87 -0.92
C LEU A 148 -2.69 1.11 0.30
N SER A 149 -1.67 1.65 0.97
CA SER A 149 -1.00 1.02 2.11
C SER A 149 -1.75 1.27 3.42
N HIS A 150 -2.89 0.60 3.61
CA HIS A 150 -3.71 0.70 4.85
C HIS A 150 -3.09 -0.09 6.02
N GLY A 151 -2.52 -1.26 5.73
CA GLY A 151 -1.66 -2.02 6.65
C GLY A 151 -2.32 -2.48 7.95
N ALA A 152 -3.57 -2.96 7.92
CA ALA A 152 -4.28 -3.49 9.09
C ALA A 152 -3.39 -4.41 9.94
N ASP A 153 -2.80 -5.40 9.28
CA ASP A 153 -1.90 -6.36 9.91
C ASP A 153 -0.41 -5.99 9.70
N SER A 154 -0.09 -5.02 8.84
CA SER A 154 1.24 -4.37 8.81
C SER A 154 1.34 -3.36 9.96
N ASN A 155 1.23 -3.89 11.18
CA ASN A 155 1.33 -3.21 12.47
C ASN A 155 0.22 -2.21 12.85
N GLY A 156 -0.90 -2.14 12.11
CA GLY A 156 -2.15 -1.58 12.65
C GLY A 156 -2.63 -2.35 13.88
N SER A 157 -2.55 -3.68 13.82
CA SER A 157 -2.82 -4.58 14.93
C SER A 157 -1.95 -4.27 16.16
N GLY A 158 -0.65 -4.01 16.00
CA GLY A 158 0.22 -3.67 17.13
C GLY A 158 -0.12 -2.32 17.77
N ILE A 159 -0.45 -1.30 16.97
CA ILE A 159 -0.92 0.00 17.48
C ILE A 159 -2.26 -0.13 18.21
N SER A 160 -3.19 -0.93 17.68
CA SER A 160 -4.47 -1.16 18.36
C SER A 160 -4.29 -1.78 19.74
N VAL A 161 -3.35 -2.74 19.86
CA VAL A 161 -2.99 -3.36 21.14
C VAL A 161 -2.26 -2.37 22.04
N LEU A 162 -1.36 -1.54 21.50
CA LEU A 162 -0.68 -0.49 22.26
C LEU A 162 -1.67 0.49 22.88
N LEU A 163 -2.66 0.95 22.11
CA LEU A 163 -3.71 1.87 22.59
C LEU A 163 -4.61 1.22 23.65
N GLU A 164 -4.96 -0.05 23.47
CA GLU A 164 -5.76 -0.77 24.45
C GLU A 164 -4.96 -1.04 25.74
N LEU A 165 -3.67 -1.36 25.63
CA LEU A 165 -2.78 -1.47 26.79
C LEU A 165 -2.67 -0.13 27.52
N ALA A 166 -2.49 0.99 26.80
CA ALA A 166 -2.47 2.31 27.41
C ALA A 166 -3.74 2.60 28.23
N ARG A 167 -4.91 2.24 27.71
CA ARG A 167 -6.20 2.36 28.43
C ARG A 167 -6.26 1.48 29.67
N LEU A 168 -5.88 0.21 29.56
CA LEU A 168 -5.92 -0.74 30.67
C LEU A 168 -4.93 -0.35 31.78
N PHE A 169 -3.71 0.03 31.41
CA PHE A 169 -2.69 0.48 32.35
C PHE A 169 -3.04 1.82 32.99
N SER A 170 -3.66 2.75 32.27
CA SER A 170 -4.16 4.01 32.86
C SER A 170 -5.11 3.76 34.03
N ARG A 171 -6.06 2.82 33.87
CA ARG A 171 -6.95 2.41 34.97
C ARG A 171 -6.19 1.73 36.10
N LEU A 172 -5.24 0.84 35.79
CA LEU A 172 -4.44 0.13 36.78
C LEU A 172 -3.60 1.08 37.65
N TYR A 173 -2.99 2.09 37.03
CA TYR A 173 -2.14 3.10 37.66
C TYR A 173 -2.96 4.18 38.39
N THR A 174 -4.27 4.29 38.17
CA THR A 174 -5.12 5.23 38.90
C THR A 174 -5.38 4.78 40.35
N TYR A 175 -5.46 3.47 40.60
CA TYR A 175 -5.81 2.94 41.92
C TYR A 175 -4.56 2.64 42.76
N LYS A 176 -4.46 3.22 43.96
CA LYS A 176 -3.32 3.03 44.88
C LYS A 176 -2.97 1.57 45.19
N ARG A 177 -3.97 0.67 45.25
CA ARG A 177 -3.76 -0.76 45.56
C ARG A 177 -3.13 -1.53 44.41
N THR A 178 -3.39 -1.12 43.17
CA THR A 178 -2.91 -1.79 41.95
C THR A 178 -1.82 -0.99 41.23
N HIS A 179 -1.45 0.15 41.79
CA HIS A 179 -0.41 1.02 41.25
C HIS A 179 0.92 0.28 41.23
N ALA A 180 1.47 0.06 40.05
CA ALA A 180 2.71 -0.66 39.91
C ALA A 180 3.92 0.19 40.33
N ALA A 181 5.00 -0.50 40.70
CA ALA A 181 6.32 0.07 41.02
C ALA A 181 7.25 0.09 39.79
N TYR A 182 6.68 0.34 38.60
CA TYR A 182 7.41 0.48 37.35
C TYR A 182 6.85 1.68 36.57
N ASN A 183 7.71 2.38 35.85
CA ASN A 183 7.30 3.38 34.87
C ASN A 183 6.95 2.69 33.55
N LEU A 184 5.89 3.13 32.86
CA LEU A 184 5.56 2.67 31.52
C LEU A 184 5.69 3.81 30.54
N LEU A 185 6.39 3.56 29.45
CA LEU A 185 6.52 4.48 28.32
C LEU A 185 5.93 3.79 27.10
N PHE A 186 4.99 4.46 26.44
CA PHE A 186 4.36 4.01 25.21
C PHE A 186 4.90 4.84 24.06
N PHE A 187 5.49 4.19 23.07
CA PHE A 187 6.10 4.85 21.93
C PHE A 187 5.50 4.32 20.62
N ALA A 188 4.80 5.21 19.91
CA ALA A 188 4.27 4.98 18.58
C ALA A 188 5.24 5.59 17.56
N SER A 189 6.09 4.75 16.97
CA SER A 189 7.13 5.17 16.02
C SER A 189 6.54 5.40 14.63
N GLY A 190 6.93 6.51 14.01
CA GLY A 190 6.85 6.71 12.56
C GLY A 190 8.10 6.14 11.85
N GLY A 191 8.08 6.04 10.53
CA GLY A 191 9.20 5.52 9.74
C GLY A 191 9.65 4.09 10.07
N GLY A 192 8.80 3.23 10.66
CA GLY A 192 9.18 1.86 11.03
C GLY A 192 9.62 1.01 9.84
N LYS A 193 8.89 1.12 8.72
CA LYS A 193 9.22 0.43 7.46
C LYS A 193 10.38 1.05 6.69
N PHE A 194 10.83 2.25 7.08
CA PHE A 194 12.00 2.92 6.52
C PHE A 194 13.19 2.67 7.44
N ASN A 195 13.64 1.42 7.60
CA ASN A 195 14.78 1.08 8.47
C ASN A 195 14.71 1.66 9.90
N TYR A 196 13.50 1.75 10.47
CA TYR A 196 13.27 2.24 11.82
C TYR A 196 13.79 3.65 12.12
N GLN A 197 13.79 4.56 11.14
CA GLN A 197 14.29 5.94 11.34
C GLN A 197 13.64 6.64 12.55
N GLY A 198 12.33 6.44 12.73
CA GLY A 198 11.56 6.87 13.91
C GLY A 198 12.26 6.59 15.23
N THR A 199 12.47 5.30 15.44
CA THR A 199 13.02 4.77 16.68
C THR A 199 14.50 5.10 16.80
N LYS A 200 15.27 5.03 15.71
CA LYS A 200 16.69 5.38 15.68
C LYS A 200 16.91 6.81 16.18
N ARG A 201 16.19 7.79 15.63
CA ARG A 201 16.36 9.18 16.03
C ARG A 201 15.90 9.43 17.46
N TRP A 202 14.79 8.81 17.87
CA TRP A 202 14.34 8.88 19.26
C TRP A 202 15.39 8.32 20.23
N LEU A 203 16.08 7.23 19.88
CA LEU A 203 17.19 6.70 20.67
C LEU A 203 18.36 7.69 20.75
N GLU A 204 18.77 8.28 19.61
CA GLU A 204 19.84 9.29 19.57
C GLU A 204 19.50 10.52 20.44
N ASP A 205 18.29 11.07 20.28
CA ASP A 205 17.82 12.21 21.09
C ASP A 205 17.86 11.90 22.59
N ASN A 206 17.42 10.71 22.98
CA ASN A 206 17.45 10.30 24.38
C ASN A 206 18.87 9.95 24.85
N LEU A 207 19.79 9.53 24.00
CA LEU A 207 21.19 9.23 24.38
C LEU A 207 22.06 10.49 24.45
N ASP A 208 21.78 11.51 23.65
CA ASP A 208 22.58 12.74 23.56
C ASP A 208 22.24 13.75 24.68
N HIS A 209 21.02 13.73 25.21
CA HIS A 209 20.59 14.62 26.28
C HIS A 209 20.94 14.07 27.68
N THR A 210 22.12 14.40 28.19
CA THR A 210 22.62 13.98 29.53
C THR A 210 21.75 14.43 30.71
N ASP A 211 20.94 15.48 30.56
CA ASP A 211 20.14 16.05 31.66
C ASP A 211 18.68 15.54 31.69
N SER A 212 18.26 14.70 30.74
CA SER A 212 16.88 14.18 30.65
C SER A 212 16.78 12.76 30.05
N SER A 213 17.89 12.03 29.97
CA SER A 213 17.92 10.70 29.36
C SER A 213 17.19 9.67 30.22
N LEU A 214 15.95 9.37 29.86
CA LEU A 214 15.18 8.24 30.42
C LEU A 214 15.85 6.88 30.12
N LEU A 215 16.71 6.83 29.10
CA LEU A 215 17.27 5.59 28.57
C LEU A 215 18.62 5.19 29.17
N GLN A 216 19.39 6.13 29.72
CA GLN A 216 20.77 5.84 30.13
C GLN A 216 20.87 4.93 31.35
N ASP A 217 20.02 5.07 32.38
CA ASP A 217 20.21 4.30 33.63
C ASP A 217 19.00 3.48 34.12
N ASN A 218 17.77 3.77 33.65
CA ASN A 218 16.55 3.21 34.27
C ASN A 218 15.68 2.32 33.37
N VAL A 219 16.10 1.93 32.16
CA VAL A 219 15.27 1.04 31.31
C VAL A 219 15.44 -0.42 31.71
N ALA A 220 14.36 -1.06 32.15
CA ALA A 220 14.36 -2.48 32.49
C ALA A 220 14.39 -3.37 31.25
N PHE A 221 13.47 -3.15 30.32
CA PHE A 221 13.44 -3.80 29.01
C PHE A 221 12.49 -3.06 28.05
N VAL A 222 12.62 -3.37 26.76
CA VAL A 222 11.77 -2.85 25.68
C VAL A 222 10.94 -4.01 25.12
N LEU A 223 9.63 -3.78 24.98
CA LEU A 223 8.68 -4.70 24.36
C LEU A 223 8.20 -4.11 23.04
N CYS A 224 8.54 -4.76 21.93
CA CYS A 224 8.08 -4.37 20.61
C CYS A 224 6.84 -5.17 20.22
N LEU A 225 5.75 -4.48 19.88
CA LEU A 225 4.55 -5.07 19.30
C LEU A 225 4.64 -4.94 17.78
N ASP A 226 4.54 -6.08 17.10
CA ASP A 226 4.54 -6.16 15.64
C ASP A 226 3.54 -7.21 15.17
N THR A 227 2.67 -6.83 14.24
CA THR A 227 1.81 -7.75 13.46
C THR A 227 1.11 -8.81 14.32
N VAL A 228 0.52 -8.39 15.44
CA VAL A 228 -0.12 -9.28 16.45
C VAL A 228 -1.53 -9.75 16.03
N GLY A 229 -2.03 -9.31 14.88
CA GLY A 229 -3.34 -9.68 14.35
C GLY A 229 -3.32 -10.95 13.50
N ARG A 230 -2.14 -11.44 13.10
CA ARG A 230 -1.99 -12.58 12.21
C ARG A 230 -1.92 -13.91 12.95
N GLY A 231 -2.92 -14.77 12.69
CA GLY A 231 -2.89 -16.18 13.07
C GLY A 231 -3.33 -16.46 14.51
N ASP A 232 -3.30 -17.75 14.88
CA ASP A 232 -3.82 -18.24 16.17
C ASP A 232 -2.74 -18.30 17.27
N SER A 233 -1.48 -18.01 16.94
CA SER A 233 -0.33 -18.10 17.84
C SER A 233 0.43 -16.79 17.92
N LEU A 234 0.76 -16.38 19.14
CA LEU A 234 1.67 -15.27 19.40
C LEU A 234 3.11 -15.79 19.49
N HIS A 235 4.01 -15.16 18.75
CA HIS A 235 5.44 -15.48 18.75
C HIS A 235 6.20 -14.38 19.49
N LEU A 236 7.02 -14.76 20.47
CA LEU A 236 7.93 -13.84 21.15
C LEU A 236 9.35 -14.08 20.64
N HIS A 237 9.93 -13.06 20.02
CA HIS A 237 11.32 -13.10 19.57
C HIS A 237 12.21 -12.44 20.61
N VAL A 238 13.29 -13.13 21.01
CA VAL A 238 14.33 -12.58 21.89
C VAL A 238 15.69 -12.82 21.25
N SER A 239 16.49 -11.76 21.11
CA SER A 239 17.81 -11.84 20.48
C SER A 239 18.80 -12.71 21.24
N LYS A 240 18.72 -12.70 22.57
CA LYS A 240 19.50 -13.55 23.48
C LYS A 240 18.58 -14.14 24.54
N PRO A 241 18.61 -15.45 24.80
CA PRO A 241 17.80 -16.04 25.85
C PRO A 241 18.12 -15.38 27.20
N PRO A 242 17.11 -14.86 27.92
CA PRO A 242 17.34 -14.12 29.14
C PRO A 242 17.80 -15.06 30.25
N ARG A 243 18.85 -14.66 30.98
CA ARG A 243 19.40 -15.45 32.09
C ARG A 243 18.39 -15.56 33.22
N GLU A 244 18.37 -16.70 33.89
CA GLU A 244 17.54 -16.92 35.08
C GLU A 244 17.83 -15.84 36.14
N GLY A 245 16.79 -15.29 36.75
CA GLY A 245 16.88 -14.18 37.71
C GLY A 245 16.82 -12.77 37.10
N THR A 246 16.87 -12.62 35.77
CA THR A 246 16.64 -11.32 35.11
C THR A 246 15.14 -10.98 35.01
N LEU A 247 14.79 -9.69 34.97
CA LEU A 247 13.40 -9.24 34.77
C LEU A 247 12.81 -9.75 33.46
N GLN A 248 13.62 -9.81 32.39
CA GLN A 248 13.20 -10.34 31.09
C GLN A 248 12.83 -11.83 31.17
N HIS A 249 13.60 -12.63 31.91
CA HIS A 249 13.28 -14.04 32.12
C HIS A 249 11.98 -14.22 32.93
N ALA A 250 11.81 -13.43 33.99
CA ALA A 250 10.58 -13.45 34.78
C ALA A 250 9.36 -13.05 33.94
N PHE A 251 9.47 -11.99 33.13
CA PHE A 251 8.43 -11.56 32.21
C PHE A 251 8.06 -12.65 31.20
N LEU A 252 9.05 -13.29 30.57
CA LEU A 252 8.84 -14.37 29.62
C LEU A 252 8.11 -15.57 30.25
N ARG A 253 8.55 -15.99 31.45
CA ARG A 253 7.92 -17.09 32.18
C ARG A 253 6.47 -16.75 32.57
N GLU A 254 6.22 -15.54 33.04
CA GLU A 254 4.86 -15.09 33.36
C GLU A 254 3.99 -15.02 32.10
N LEU A 255 4.53 -14.56 30.97
CA LEU A 255 3.79 -14.53 29.71
C LEU A 255 3.42 -15.94 29.24
N GLU A 256 4.32 -16.92 29.35
CA GLU A 256 4.06 -18.32 29.01
C GLU A 256 2.99 -18.94 29.92
N THR A 257 3.11 -18.73 31.24
CA THR A 257 2.15 -19.29 32.21
C THR A 257 0.77 -18.64 32.08
N VAL A 258 0.70 -17.32 31.89
CA VAL A 258 -0.54 -16.59 31.66
C VAL A 258 -1.12 -16.94 30.30
N GLY A 259 -0.30 -17.05 29.26
CA GLY A 259 -0.71 -17.47 27.92
C GLY A 259 -1.34 -18.86 27.91
N ALA A 260 -0.71 -19.84 28.56
CA ALA A 260 -1.27 -21.18 28.71
C ALA A 260 -2.62 -21.18 29.46
N ARG A 261 -2.70 -20.40 30.55
CA ARG A 261 -3.94 -20.23 31.35
C ARG A 261 -5.05 -19.50 30.58
N ALA A 262 -4.70 -18.49 29.80
CA ALA A 262 -5.63 -17.72 28.99
C ALA A 262 -6.18 -18.58 27.84
N ARG A 263 -5.32 -19.35 27.17
CA ARG A 263 -5.73 -20.30 26.12
C ARG A 263 -6.71 -21.36 26.65
N ALA A 264 -6.51 -21.83 27.88
CA ALA A 264 -7.44 -22.76 28.53
C ALA A 264 -8.79 -22.09 28.90
N ARG A 265 -8.77 -20.83 29.36
CA ARG A 265 -9.97 -20.09 29.81
C ARG A 265 -10.79 -19.46 28.69
N CYS A 266 -10.16 -19.05 27.60
CA CYS A 266 -10.80 -18.32 26.48
C CYS A 266 -11.14 -19.21 25.28
N ARG A 267 -11.05 -20.54 25.43
CA ARG A 267 -11.32 -21.48 24.33
C ARG A 267 -12.78 -21.37 23.84
N PRO A 268 -13.03 -21.35 22.51
CA PRO A 268 -14.38 -21.42 21.96
C PRO A 268 -15.11 -22.67 22.49
N GLY A 269 -16.28 -22.50 23.10
CA GLY A 269 -17.08 -23.59 23.70
C GLY A 269 -17.09 -23.66 25.23
N VAL A 270 -16.22 -22.91 25.92
CA VAL A 270 -16.28 -22.79 27.40
C VAL A 270 -17.22 -21.64 27.77
N SER A 271 -18.42 -21.96 28.26
CA SER A 271 -19.36 -21.00 28.85
C SER A 271 -19.15 -20.93 30.37
N GLY A 272 -18.88 -19.75 30.91
CA GLY A 272 -18.75 -19.57 32.36
C GLY A 272 -18.24 -18.21 32.80
N PRO A 273 -18.30 -17.90 34.11
CA PRO A 273 -17.91 -16.59 34.67
C PRO A 273 -16.43 -16.25 34.46
N ALA A 274 -15.57 -17.25 34.24
CA ALA A 274 -14.15 -17.07 33.95
C ALA A 274 -13.89 -16.47 32.56
N ARG A 275 -14.61 -16.92 31.52
CA ARG A 275 -14.55 -16.33 30.17
C ARG A 275 -15.16 -14.93 30.17
N ALA A 276 -16.27 -14.75 30.90
CA ALA A 276 -16.89 -13.44 31.08
C ALA A 276 -15.93 -12.44 31.76
N ARG A 277 -15.14 -12.82 32.77
CA ARG A 277 -14.11 -11.94 33.37
C ARG A 277 -12.95 -11.63 32.44
N CYS A 278 -12.50 -12.60 31.66
CA CYS A 278 -11.40 -12.40 30.70
C CYS A 278 -11.82 -11.45 29.56
N LEU A 279 -13.07 -11.57 29.08
CA LEU A 279 -13.64 -10.70 28.06
C LEU A 279 -14.10 -9.35 28.63
N ALA A 280 -14.60 -9.29 29.88
CA ALA A 280 -15.13 -8.06 30.48
C ALA A 280 -14.07 -6.99 30.79
N GLN A 281 -12.77 -7.29 30.67
CA GLN A 281 -11.73 -6.28 30.79
C GLN A 281 -11.49 -5.50 29.48
N ILE A 282 -11.70 -6.14 28.32
CA ILE A 282 -11.43 -5.57 27.00
C ILE A 282 -12.74 -5.00 26.43
N GLN A 283 -12.69 -3.75 25.98
CA GLN A 283 -13.85 -3.12 25.36
C GLN A 283 -13.82 -3.40 23.86
N GLN A 284 -14.50 -4.47 23.42
CA GLN A 284 -14.50 -4.93 22.02
C GLN A 284 -14.92 -3.83 21.04
N GLU A 285 -15.99 -3.11 21.33
CA GLU A 285 -16.47 -1.99 20.49
C GLU A 285 -15.41 -0.91 20.29
N GLN A 286 -14.60 -0.64 21.31
CA GLN A 286 -13.52 0.35 21.20
C GLN A 286 -12.39 -0.19 20.33
N LEU A 287 -12.00 -1.45 20.51
CA LEU A 287 -10.96 -2.08 19.68
C LEU A 287 -11.38 -2.12 18.20
N ASP A 288 -12.64 -2.48 17.93
CA ASP A 288 -13.22 -2.48 16.59
C ASP A 288 -13.19 -1.05 16.00
N SER A 289 -13.61 -0.04 16.77
CA SER A 289 -13.57 1.36 16.31
C SER A 289 -12.15 1.85 16.01
N VAL A 290 -11.16 1.43 16.79
CA VAL A 290 -9.74 1.76 16.58
C VAL A 290 -9.23 1.05 15.32
N MET A 291 -9.55 -0.22 15.14
CA MET A 291 -9.16 -0.99 13.96
C MET A 291 -9.81 -0.43 12.68
N ASP A 292 -11.08 -0.06 12.73
CA ASP A 292 -11.76 0.60 11.61
C ASP A 292 -11.08 1.93 11.27
N TRP A 293 -10.75 2.75 12.27
CA TRP A 293 -10.01 4.00 12.05
C TRP A 293 -8.62 3.77 11.44
N LEU A 294 -7.86 2.78 11.94
CA LEU A 294 -6.52 2.46 11.42
C LEU A 294 -6.56 1.90 10.00
N THR A 295 -7.62 1.20 9.61
CA THR A 295 -7.76 0.58 8.29
C THR A 295 -8.41 1.49 7.26
N ASN A 296 -9.19 2.48 7.66
CA ASN A 296 -9.87 3.40 6.74
C ASN A 296 -8.94 4.39 6.03
N GLN A 297 -7.76 4.65 6.57
CA GLN A 297 -6.79 5.59 5.98
C GLN A 297 -5.47 4.89 5.61
N PRO A 298 -4.84 5.28 4.49
CA PRO A 298 -3.51 4.79 4.15
C PRO A 298 -2.46 5.40 5.10
N ARG A 299 -1.50 4.57 5.54
CA ARG A 299 -0.50 4.92 6.55
C ARG A 299 0.94 4.80 6.03
N ALA A 300 1.15 5.06 4.74
CA ALA A 300 2.50 5.26 4.24
C ALA A 300 3.10 6.52 4.86
N ALA A 301 4.39 6.48 5.22
CA ALA A 301 5.05 7.61 5.88
C ALA A 301 4.96 8.92 5.08
N GLN A 302 4.86 8.83 3.74
CA GLN A 302 4.69 9.95 2.81
C GLN A 302 3.30 10.59 2.84
N LEU A 303 2.31 9.93 3.44
CA LEU A 303 0.92 10.38 3.56
C LEU A 303 0.60 10.88 4.97
N VAL A 304 1.38 10.43 5.95
CA VAL A 304 1.24 10.85 7.34
C VAL A 304 2.03 12.14 7.53
N ASP A 305 1.36 13.26 7.28
CA ASP A 305 1.91 14.59 7.55
C ASP A 305 1.88 14.90 9.06
N LYS A 306 2.80 15.76 9.50
CA LYS A 306 2.92 16.22 10.89
C LYS A 306 1.61 16.81 11.42
N ASP A 307 0.99 17.67 10.62
CA ASP A 307 -0.25 18.37 10.99
C ASP A 307 -1.50 17.57 10.56
N GLY A 308 -1.31 16.29 10.22
CA GLY A 308 -2.36 15.40 9.74
C GLY A 308 -3.41 15.05 10.82
N THR A 309 -4.61 14.73 10.35
CA THR A 309 -5.71 14.24 11.21
C THR A 309 -5.36 12.92 11.89
N PHE A 310 -4.53 12.09 11.28
CA PHE A 310 -4.10 10.80 11.83
C PHE A 310 -3.31 10.98 13.13
N LEU A 311 -2.24 11.79 13.10
CA LEU A 311 -1.37 11.99 14.25
C LEU A 311 -2.06 12.75 15.38
N SER A 312 -2.84 13.77 15.04
CA SER A 312 -3.65 14.48 16.04
C SER A 312 -4.69 13.58 16.70
N THR A 313 -5.31 12.66 15.95
CA THR A 313 -6.22 11.66 16.53
C THR A 313 -5.47 10.67 17.41
N LEU A 314 -4.30 10.18 16.99
CA LEU A 314 -3.46 9.28 17.77
C LEU A 314 -3.02 9.92 19.09
N GLU A 315 -2.53 11.16 19.03
CA GLU A 315 -2.16 11.96 20.20
C GLU A 315 -3.36 12.20 21.12
N HIS A 316 -4.53 12.53 20.57
CA HIS A 316 -5.75 12.71 21.35
C HIS A 316 -6.16 11.42 22.09
N TYR A 317 -6.08 10.27 21.42
CA TYR A 317 -6.34 8.96 22.03
C TYR A 317 -5.35 8.65 23.15
N LEU A 318 -4.06 8.88 22.93
CA LEU A 318 -3.01 8.63 23.94
C LEU A 318 -3.16 9.59 25.12
N SER A 319 -3.37 10.88 24.89
CA SER A 319 -3.48 11.91 25.94
C SER A 319 -4.71 11.75 26.83
N ARG A 320 -5.74 11.04 26.37
CA ARG A 320 -6.88 10.65 27.21
C ARG A 320 -6.49 9.68 28.32
N TYR A 321 -5.48 8.84 28.11
CA TYR A 321 -5.11 7.74 29.02
C TYR A 321 -3.73 7.91 29.64
N LEU A 322 -2.80 8.54 28.95
CA LEU A 322 -1.41 8.73 29.33
C LEU A 322 -1.15 10.18 29.75
N LYS A 323 -0.09 10.39 30.51
CA LYS A 323 0.41 11.72 30.88
C LYS A 323 1.60 12.07 29.98
N GLU A 324 1.87 13.37 29.83
CA GLU A 324 3.05 13.89 29.13
C GLU A 324 3.21 13.34 27.70
N VAL A 325 2.15 13.41 26.91
CA VAL A 325 2.24 13.01 25.49
C VAL A 325 3.08 14.04 24.74
N LYS A 326 4.13 13.57 24.06
CA LYS A 326 5.09 14.38 23.32
C LYS A 326 5.23 13.85 21.90
N GLN A 327 5.37 14.77 20.95
CA GLN A 327 5.67 14.44 19.56
C GLN A 327 7.15 14.67 19.26
N HIS A 328 7.80 13.67 18.69
CA HIS A 328 9.17 13.73 18.18
C HIS A 328 9.15 13.83 16.67
N HIS A 329 10.00 14.67 16.09
CA HIS A 329 10.00 14.94 14.65
C HIS A 329 11.35 14.64 14.04
N ILE A 330 11.34 13.97 12.90
CA ILE A 330 12.54 13.49 12.23
C ILE A 330 12.50 13.97 10.80
N LYS A 331 13.60 14.56 10.35
CA LYS A 331 13.81 14.93 8.95
C LYS A 331 14.99 14.13 8.41
N ALA A 332 14.96 13.79 7.13
CA ALA A 332 16.15 13.31 6.45
C ALA A 332 17.22 14.41 6.46
N ASP A 333 18.51 14.02 6.54
CA ASP A 333 19.60 14.97 6.36
C ASP A 333 19.61 15.49 4.92
N LYS A 334 19.90 16.78 4.72
CA LYS A 334 19.93 17.43 3.41
C LYS A 334 21.17 17.07 2.60
N ARG A 335 22.28 16.72 3.28
CA ARG A 335 23.56 16.44 2.63
C ARG A 335 23.69 14.98 2.20
N ASP A 336 23.23 14.06 3.05
CA ASP A 336 23.25 12.62 2.79
C ASP A 336 21.94 11.98 3.29
N PRO A 337 20.84 12.07 2.50
CA PRO A 337 19.55 11.53 2.92
C PRO A 337 19.55 10.00 2.87
N GLU A 338 19.42 9.35 4.03
CA GLU A 338 19.24 7.89 4.12
C GLU A 338 17.96 7.40 3.40
N PHE A 339 16.97 8.29 3.24
CA PHE A 339 15.76 8.06 2.46
C PHE A 339 15.28 9.35 1.81
N VAL A 340 14.61 9.23 0.66
CA VAL A 340 14.00 10.35 -0.06
C VAL A 340 12.57 9.99 -0.41
N PHE A 341 11.64 10.90 -0.11
CA PHE A 341 10.26 10.75 -0.51
C PHE A 341 10.00 11.44 -1.86
N TYR A 342 9.04 10.91 -2.60
CA TYR A 342 8.58 11.47 -3.86
C TYR A 342 7.12 11.90 -3.72
N ASP A 343 6.77 13.00 -4.37
CA ASP A 343 5.37 13.46 -4.46
C ASP A 343 4.59 12.72 -5.56
N GLN A 344 3.34 13.11 -5.78
CA GLN A 344 2.44 12.54 -6.79
C GLN A 344 2.06 11.06 -6.59
N LEU A 345 1.69 10.68 -5.36
CA LEU A 345 1.23 9.32 -5.03
C LEU A 345 -0.10 8.91 -5.69
N LYS A 346 -0.89 9.89 -6.17
CA LYS A 346 -2.15 9.68 -6.88
C LYS A 346 -2.20 10.58 -8.11
N GLN A 347 -2.48 10.00 -9.27
CA GLN A 347 -2.58 10.70 -10.54
C GLN A 347 -3.84 10.28 -11.31
N VAL A 348 -4.37 11.18 -12.13
CA VAL A 348 -5.49 10.88 -13.05
C VAL A 348 -4.92 10.44 -14.39
N MET A 349 -5.25 9.21 -14.80
CA MET A 349 -4.86 8.65 -16.09
C MET A 349 -6.01 8.83 -17.10
N ASN A 350 -5.71 9.50 -18.21
CA ASN A 350 -6.63 9.68 -19.33
C ASN A 350 -6.27 8.69 -20.44
N ALA A 351 -7.27 8.00 -20.98
CA ALA A 351 -7.10 7.10 -22.12
C ALA A 351 -7.70 7.73 -23.38
N TYR A 352 -6.85 7.97 -24.37
CA TYR A 352 -7.26 8.51 -25.66
C TYR A 352 -7.23 7.41 -26.72
N ARG A 353 -8.27 7.39 -27.57
CA ARG A 353 -8.28 6.53 -28.75
C ARG A 353 -7.47 7.19 -29.86
N VAL A 354 -6.35 6.57 -30.21
CA VAL A 354 -5.41 7.03 -31.24
C VAL A 354 -5.66 6.26 -32.54
N LYS A 355 -5.52 6.97 -33.66
CA LYS A 355 -5.62 6.37 -34.99
C LYS A 355 -4.37 5.52 -35.28
N PRO A 356 -4.51 4.28 -35.79
CA PRO A 356 -3.36 3.45 -36.16
C PRO A 356 -2.54 4.07 -37.29
N ALA A 357 -1.21 3.95 -37.25
CA ALA A 357 -0.33 4.45 -38.32
C ALA A 357 -0.62 3.82 -39.70
N ILE A 358 -1.16 2.59 -39.72
CA ILE A 358 -1.56 1.89 -40.95
C ILE A 358 -2.73 2.60 -41.65
N PHE A 359 -3.56 3.34 -40.91
CA PHE A 359 -4.65 4.11 -41.49
C PHE A 359 -4.14 5.13 -42.51
N ASP A 360 -3.05 5.83 -42.20
CA ASP A 360 -2.47 6.81 -43.10
C ASP A 360 -1.86 6.16 -44.35
N LEU A 361 -1.30 4.95 -44.21
CA LEU A 361 -0.81 4.16 -45.36
C LEU A 361 -1.97 3.73 -46.28
N LEU A 362 -3.07 3.23 -45.72
CA LEU A 362 -4.26 2.88 -46.49
C LEU A 362 -4.86 4.11 -47.16
N LEU A 363 -4.90 5.24 -46.45
CA LEU A 363 -5.35 6.51 -47.01
C LEU A 363 -4.47 6.94 -48.18
N ALA A 364 -3.14 6.82 -48.06
CA ALA A 364 -2.21 7.12 -49.14
C ALA A 364 -2.41 6.20 -50.36
N VAL A 365 -2.64 4.89 -50.14
CA VAL A 365 -2.97 3.94 -51.21
C VAL A 365 -4.29 4.31 -51.89
N CYS A 366 -5.32 4.67 -51.12
CA CYS A 366 -6.61 5.11 -51.64
C CYS A 366 -6.49 6.40 -52.47
N ILE A 367 -5.72 7.39 -52.00
CA ILE A 367 -5.47 8.63 -52.74
C ILE A 367 -4.69 8.34 -54.01
N GLY A 368 -3.66 7.48 -53.95
CA GLY A 368 -2.88 7.06 -55.11
C GLY A 368 -3.74 6.34 -56.16
N ALA A 369 -4.61 5.42 -55.73
CA ALA A 369 -5.54 4.73 -56.61
C ALA A 369 -6.56 5.69 -57.24
N TYR A 370 -7.08 6.64 -56.46
CA TYR A 370 -7.99 7.68 -56.97
C TYR A 370 -7.35 8.54 -58.05
N LEU A 371 -6.13 9.05 -57.80
CA LEU A 371 -5.39 9.85 -58.77
C LEU A 371 -5.03 9.03 -60.01
N GLY A 372 -4.66 7.76 -59.85
CA GLY A 372 -4.40 6.84 -60.95
C GLY A 372 -5.64 6.57 -61.81
N MET A 373 -6.81 6.36 -61.20
CA MET A 373 -8.08 6.22 -61.92
C MET A 373 -8.47 7.51 -62.64
N ALA A 374 -8.29 8.68 -62.01
CA ALA A 374 -8.56 9.96 -62.64
C ALA A 374 -7.63 10.21 -63.84
N TYR A 375 -6.34 9.92 -63.71
CA TYR A 375 -5.35 10.07 -64.78
C TYR A 375 -5.66 9.14 -65.97
N THR A 376 -5.95 7.88 -65.70
CA THR A 376 -6.32 6.91 -66.75
C THR A 376 -7.65 7.27 -67.42
N ALA A 377 -8.63 7.78 -66.68
CA ALA A 377 -9.89 8.28 -67.24
C ALA A 377 -9.69 9.46 -68.19
N VAL A 378 -8.75 10.37 -67.87
CA VAL A 378 -8.38 11.49 -68.76
C VAL A 378 -7.59 11.01 -69.98
N GLN A 379 -6.64 10.11 -69.83
CA GLN A 379 -5.86 9.59 -70.96
C GLN A 379 -6.71 8.75 -71.93
N HIS A 380 -7.65 7.98 -71.40
CA HIS A 380 -8.58 7.16 -72.20
C HIS A 380 -9.93 7.85 -72.45
N PHE A 381 -9.99 9.18 -72.33
CA PHE A 381 -11.22 9.94 -72.54
C PHE A 381 -11.78 9.76 -73.96
N ASP A 382 -10.93 9.59 -74.98
CA ASP A 382 -11.35 9.30 -76.36
C ASP A 382 -11.97 7.90 -76.48
N LEU A 383 -11.48 6.93 -75.70
CA LEU A 383 -12.02 5.56 -75.65
C LEU A 383 -13.36 5.54 -74.91
N LEU A 384 -13.49 6.34 -73.85
CA LEU A 384 -14.71 6.55 -73.07
C LEU A 384 -15.77 7.30 -73.88
N TYR A 385 -15.39 8.32 -74.65
CA TYR A 385 -16.25 9.02 -75.59
C TYR A 385 -16.77 8.08 -76.69
N ARG A 386 -15.89 7.22 -77.25
CA ARG A 386 -16.29 6.22 -78.25
C ARG A 386 -17.20 5.13 -77.68
N THR A 387 -17.01 4.66 -76.46
CA THR A 387 -17.92 3.68 -75.83
C THR A 387 -19.26 4.31 -75.47
N VAL A 388 -19.29 5.55 -74.98
CA VAL A 388 -20.54 6.30 -74.72
C VAL A 388 -21.28 6.59 -76.02
N GLN A 389 -20.61 7.00 -77.10
CA GLN A 389 -21.23 7.16 -78.42
C GLN A 389 -21.78 5.83 -78.95
N ARG A 390 -21.06 4.71 -78.81
CA ARG A 390 -21.57 3.39 -79.23
C ARG A 390 -22.79 2.95 -78.42
N LEU A 391 -22.83 3.23 -77.11
CA LEU A 391 -23.99 2.94 -76.26
C LEU A 391 -25.18 3.83 -76.61
N LEU A 392 -24.97 5.12 -76.87
CA LEU A 392 -26.01 6.06 -77.32
C LEU A 392 -26.55 5.71 -78.70
N VAL A 393 -25.70 5.28 -79.64
CA VAL A 393 -26.13 4.82 -80.98
C VAL A 393 -26.95 3.55 -80.87
N LYS A 394 -26.54 2.57 -80.05
CA LYS A 394 -27.33 1.35 -79.78
C LYS A 394 -28.69 1.64 -79.13
N ALA A 395 -28.75 2.59 -78.20
CA ALA A 395 -30.01 3.00 -77.56
C ALA A 395 -30.97 3.74 -78.51
N LYS A 396 -30.46 4.27 -79.65
CA LYS A 396 -31.25 4.91 -80.70
C LYS A 396 -31.70 3.93 -81.81
N THR A 397 -31.20 2.69 -81.78
CA THR A 397 -31.54 1.61 -82.74
C THR A 397 -32.43 0.51 -82.14
N GLN A 398 -32.82 0.65 -80.87
CA GLN A 398 -34.04 0.03 -80.30
C GLN A 398 -35.14 1.09 -80.28
#